data_AF-A0A1I2UIY4-F1
#
_entry.id   AF-A0A1I2UIY4-F1
#
_cell.length_a   1.000
_cell.length_b   1.000
_cell.length_c   1.000
_cell.angle_alpha   90.00
_cell.angle_beta   90.00
_cell.angle_gamma   90.00
#
_symmetry.space_group_name_H-M   'P 1'
#
loop_
_entity.id
_entity.type
_entity.pdbx_description
1 polymer ?
#
loop_
_entity_poly.entity_id
_entity_poly.type
_entity_poly.pdbx_seq_one_letter_code
_entity_poly.pdbx_strand_id
1 'polypeptide(L)'
;MLLTNPFFEVDGDFLRGDKMDMLNAESYKKEVIDKIQGAKKYEKVLDKLLSEKNKKSVIELVNLCFQERFQDKVIASENLNYGVLLAMISIEELNYGFENLFAFQGKSLKDIRDIITKIKFCMWEIEFDEDEKAMDRLMHLVIYYELTPCVICKIIEFTSMNKKMMYETMLKVFENLGVDLYTKVVKENYELYKEYNYG
;
A
#
# COMPACT_ATOMS: atom_id res chain seq x y z
N MET A 1 6.68 -4.58 20.96
CA MET A 1 5.27 -4.13 20.98
C MET A 1 4.73 -4.44 19.60
N LEU A 2 3.94 -5.51 19.46
CA LEU A 2 3.43 -5.98 18.18
C LEU A 2 2.29 -5.04 17.77
N LEU A 3 2.44 -4.32 16.66
CA LEU A 3 1.35 -3.55 16.05
C LEU A 3 0.47 -4.54 15.30
N THR A 4 -0.64 -4.95 15.94
CA THR A 4 -1.61 -5.87 15.33
C THR A 4 -2.44 -5.15 14.27
N ASN A 5 -2.63 -5.80 13.14
CA ASN A 5 -3.39 -5.34 11.98
C ASN A 5 -4.91 -5.26 12.30
N PRO A 6 -5.56 -4.08 12.22
CA PRO A 6 -6.98 -3.94 12.52
C PRO A 6 -7.91 -4.15 11.31
N PHE A 7 -7.39 -4.50 10.12
CA PHE A 7 -8.20 -4.53 8.89
C PHE A 7 -8.73 -5.92 8.54
N PHE A 8 -9.70 -6.42 9.30
CA PHE A 8 -10.68 -7.40 8.82
C PHE A 8 -11.97 -7.27 9.63
N GLU A 9 -12.69 -6.16 9.45
CA GLU A 9 -14.12 -6.06 9.73
C GLU A 9 -14.62 -4.79 9.01
N VAL A 10 -14.82 -4.90 7.69
CA VAL A 10 -15.72 -3.96 7.01
C VAL A 10 -17.11 -4.39 7.42
N ASP A 11 -17.63 -3.80 8.48
CA ASP A 11 -19.04 -3.96 8.84
C ASP A 11 -19.89 -3.62 7.61
N GLY A 12 -20.58 -4.63 7.08
CA GLY A 12 -21.50 -4.53 5.95
C GLY A 12 -22.74 -3.66 6.22
N ASP A 13 -22.71 -2.88 7.30
CA ASP A 13 -23.78 -1.96 7.71
C ASP A 13 -23.73 -0.62 6.98
N PHE A 14 -22.65 -0.29 6.23
CA PHE A 14 -22.65 0.92 5.39
C PHE A 14 -23.70 0.86 4.26
N LEU A 15 -24.15 -0.34 3.88
CA LEU A 15 -25.19 -0.56 2.86
C LEU A 15 -26.57 -0.86 3.45
N ARG A 16 -26.72 -0.95 4.78
CA ARG A 16 -28.05 -1.04 5.40
C ARG A 16 -28.61 0.36 5.52
N GLY A 17 -29.51 0.69 4.61
CA GLY A 17 -30.19 1.98 4.48
C GLY A 17 -31.09 2.39 5.66
N ASP A 18 -30.80 1.96 6.88
CA ASP A 18 -31.69 2.11 8.04
C ASP A 18 -31.43 3.38 8.86
N LYS A 19 -30.41 4.20 8.53
CA LYS A 19 -30.18 5.52 9.14
C LYS A 19 -29.59 6.58 8.20
N MET A 20 -29.99 6.59 6.93
CA MET A 20 -29.64 7.72 6.06
C MET A 20 -30.69 8.82 6.23
N ASP A 21 -30.51 9.70 7.22
CA ASP A 21 -31.13 11.02 7.15
C ASP A 21 -30.64 11.63 5.83
N MET A 22 -31.53 11.70 4.84
CA MET A 22 -31.21 12.26 3.54
C MET A 22 -30.80 13.73 3.75
N LEU A 23 -29.48 13.97 3.79
CA LEU A 23 -28.94 15.32 3.79
C LEU A 23 -29.55 16.06 2.61
N ASN A 24 -30.09 17.25 2.86
CA ASN A 24 -30.47 18.12 1.75
C ASN A 24 -29.23 18.42 0.90
N ALA A 25 -29.44 18.74 -0.38
CA ALA A 25 -28.34 18.87 -1.35
C ALA A 25 -27.23 19.85 -0.90
N GLU A 26 -27.60 20.87 -0.11
CA GLU A 26 -26.67 21.88 0.38
C GLU A 26 -25.79 21.35 1.53
N SER A 27 -26.37 20.60 2.46
CA SER A 27 -25.63 19.91 3.54
C SER A 27 -24.68 18.85 2.98
N TYR A 28 -25.14 18.04 2.01
CA TYR A 28 -24.28 17.06 1.34
C TYR A 28 -23.10 17.73 0.63
N LYS A 29 -23.37 18.80 -0.14
CA LYS A 29 -22.33 19.57 -0.83
C LYS A 29 -21.28 20.11 0.15
N LYS A 30 -21.71 20.62 1.31
CA LYS A 30 -20.81 21.14 2.34
C LYS A 30 -19.91 20.04 2.91
N GLU A 31 -20.47 18.86 3.20
CA GLU A 31 -19.71 17.72 3.71
C GLU A 31 -18.65 17.24 2.71
N VAL A 32 -19.01 17.12 1.43
CA VAL A 32 -18.07 16.72 0.37
C VAL A 32 -16.94 17.73 0.22
N ILE A 33 -17.25 19.03 0.24
CA ILE A 33 -16.23 20.10 0.18
C ILE A 33 -15.28 20.03 1.38
N ASP A 34 -15.80 19.82 2.59
CA ASP A 34 -14.97 19.66 3.79
C ASP A 34 -14.05 18.44 3.67
N LYS A 35 -14.58 17.30 3.21
CA LYS A 35 -13.79 16.09 2.98
C LYS A 35 -12.65 16.32 1.99
N ILE A 36 -12.92 16.96 0.85
CA ILE A 36 -11.90 17.29 -0.17
C ILE A 36 -10.84 18.26 0.38
N GLN A 37 -11.26 19.30 1.10
CA GLN A 37 -10.33 20.28 1.68
C GLN A 37 -9.46 19.66 2.78
N GLY A 38 -10.06 18.80 3.63
CA GLY A 38 -9.35 18.01 4.62
C GLY A 38 -8.32 17.09 3.98
N ALA A 39 -8.71 16.38 2.92
CA ALA A 39 -7.80 15.49 2.20
C ALA A 39 -6.57 16.23 1.65
N LYS A 40 -6.77 17.39 1.01
CA LYS A 40 -5.65 18.23 0.52
C LYS A 40 -4.72 18.72 1.62
N LYS A 41 -5.22 18.94 2.84
CA LYS A 41 -4.37 19.29 3.99
C LYS A 41 -3.51 18.10 4.40
N TYR A 42 -4.10 16.90 4.48
CA TYR A 42 -3.37 15.68 4.81
C TYR A 42 -2.32 15.33 3.76
N GLU A 43 -2.62 15.48 2.46
CA GLU A 43 -1.63 15.28 1.39
C GLU A 43 -0.38 16.15 1.61
N LYS A 44 -0.56 17.44 1.92
CA LYS A 44 0.56 18.34 2.20
C LYS A 44 1.37 17.94 3.43
N VAL A 45 0.72 17.44 4.48
CA VAL A 45 1.41 16.95 5.68
C VAL A 45 2.23 15.71 5.35
N LEU A 46 1.66 14.77 4.61
CA LEU A 46 2.33 13.55 4.18
C LEU A 46 3.51 13.84 3.25
N ASP A 47 3.36 14.72 2.27
CA ASP A 47 4.45 15.15 1.38
C ASP A 47 5.62 15.76 2.18
N LYS A 48 5.30 16.56 3.21
CA LYS A 48 6.33 17.10 4.12
C LYS A 48 7.06 15.96 4.85
N LEU A 49 6.34 15.02 5.46
CA LEU A 49 6.95 13.90 6.18
C LEU A 49 7.83 13.02 5.28
N LEU A 50 7.40 12.80 4.03
CA LEU A 50 8.19 12.07 3.03
C LEU A 50 9.48 12.80 2.65
N SER A 51 9.42 14.13 2.54
CA SER A 51 10.60 14.94 2.20
C SER A 51 11.71 14.90 3.26
N GLU A 52 11.38 14.57 4.52
CA GLU A 52 12.33 14.50 5.63
C GLU A 52 13.18 13.22 5.62
N LYS A 53 12.75 12.18 4.88
CA LYS A 53 13.50 10.94 4.59
C LYS A 53 14.22 10.33 5.81
N ASN A 54 13.51 10.18 6.93
CA ASN A 54 14.07 9.55 8.12
C ASN A 54 13.03 8.68 8.84
N LYS A 55 13.49 7.76 9.68
CA LYS A 55 12.61 6.82 10.38
C LYS A 55 11.57 7.49 11.26
N LYS A 56 11.91 8.64 11.88
CA LYS A 56 10.97 9.37 12.74
C LYS A 56 9.81 9.92 11.93
N SER A 57 10.08 10.52 10.77
CA SER A 57 9.01 11.04 9.90
C SER A 57 8.16 9.92 9.31
N VAL A 58 8.73 8.74 9.05
CA VAL A 58 7.98 7.55 8.63
C VAL A 58 7.06 7.04 9.74
N ILE A 59 7.54 6.98 10.98
CA ILE A 59 6.69 6.59 12.13
C ILE A 59 5.54 7.60 12.32
N GLU A 60 5.81 8.90 12.16
CA GLU A 60 4.77 9.93 12.21
C GLU A 60 3.75 9.79 11.06
N LEU A 61 4.21 9.47 9.86
CA LEU A 61 3.36 9.17 8.70
C LEU A 61 2.45 7.98 8.97
N VAL A 62 3.00 6.89 9.52
CA VAL A 62 2.26 5.68 9.88
C VAL A 62 1.17 6.05 10.89
N ASN A 63 1.54 6.71 11.98
CA ASN A 63 0.59 7.12 13.02
C ASN A 63 -0.52 8.02 12.47
N LEU A 64 -0.19 8.95 11.57
CA LEU A 64 -1.16 9.84 10.94
C LEU A 64 -2.17 9.07 10.10
N CYS A 65 -1.71 8.11 9.30
CA CYS A 65 -2.57 7.34 8.41
C CYS A 65 -3.61 6.52 9.17
N PHE A 66 -3.29 6.01 10.37
CA PHE A 66 -4.23 5.22 11.17
C PHE A 66 -5.10 6.04 12.14
N GLN A 67 -5.08 7.39 12.06
CA GLN A 67 -6.04 8.22 12.79
C GLN A 67 -7.43 8.14 12.15
N GLU A 68 -8.48 8.01 12.98
CA GLU A 68 -9.88 7.99 12.53
C GLU A 68 -10.21 9.19 11.62
N ARG A 69 -9.80 10.40 12.02
CA ARG A 69 -10.00 11.62 11.25
C ARG A 69 -9.30 11.62 9.89
N PHE A 70 -8.21 10.87 9.76
CA PHE A 70 -7.53 10.70 8.48
C PHE A 70 -8.35 9.76 7.59
N GLN A 71 -8.77 8.60 8.15
CA GLN A 71 -9.56 7.58 7.45
C GLN A 71 -10.86 8.14 6.87
N ASP A 72 -11.54 9.03 7.60
CA ASP A 72 -12.75 9.75 7.11
C ASP A 72 -12.53 10.57 5.84
N LYS A 73 -11.27 10.97 5.56
CA LYS A 73 -10.89 11.81 4.42
C LYS A 73 -10.27 11.00 3.28
N VAL A 74 -9.90 9.74 3.51
CA VAL A 74 -9.28 8.86 2.50
C VAL A 74 -10.19 8.68 1.29
N ILE A 75 -11.50 8.49 1.50
CA ILE A 75 -12.48 8.32 0.42
C ILE A 75 -12.53 9.51 -0.55
N ALA A 76 -12.08 10.69 -0.13
CA ALA A 76 -12.09 11.91 -0.93
C ALA A 76 -10.78 12.14 -1.72
N SER A 77 -9.76 11.28 -1.56
CA SER A 77 -8.51 11.39 -2.32
C SER A 77 -7.82 10.06 -2.55
N GLU A 78 -7.57 9.76 -3.82
CA GLU A 78 -6.77 8.61 -4.23
C GLU A 78 -5.34 8.66 -3.67
N ASN A 79 -4.72 9.86 -3.60
CA ASN A 79 -3.36 10.00 -3.05
C ASN A 79 -3.30 9.55 -1.58
N LEU A 80 -4.36 9.77 -0.81
CA LEU A 80 -4.43 9.31 0.58
C LEU A 80 -4.56 7.79 0.67
N ASN A 81 -5.21 7.11 -0.28
CA ASN A 81 -5.18 5.65 -0.35
C ASN A 81 -3.75 5.13 -0.48
N TYR A 82 -2.93 5.75 -1.32
CA TYR A 82 -1.51 5.41 -1.44
C TYR A 82 -0.71 5.76 -0.18
N GLY A 83 -1.13 6.78 0.59
CA GLY A 83 -0.59 7.07 1.91
C GLY A 83 -0.86 5.93 2.91
N VAL A 84 -2.08 5.39 2.93
CA VAL A 84 -2.43 4.22 3.77
C VAL A 84 -1.62 3.00 3.36
N LEU A 85 -1.54 2.71 2.06
CA LEU A 85 -0.73 1.60 1.55
C LEU A 85 0.75 1.75 1.93
N LEU A 86 1.30 2.96 1.81
CA LEU A 86 2.68 3.24 2.23
C LEU A 86 2.88 3.03 3.73
N ALA A 87 1.91 3.42 4.56
CA ALA A 87 1.96 3.20 6.01
C ALA A 87 1.98 1.69 6.34
N MET A 88 1.18 0.89 5.64
CA MET A 88 1.17 -0.58 5.80
C MET A 88 2.51 -1.21 5.39
N ILE A 89 3.05 -0.81 4.23
CA ILE A 89 4.39 -1.22 3.80
C ILE A 89 5.43 -0.84 4.86
N SER A 90 5.40 0.39 5.36
CA SER A 90 6.37 0.90 6.33
C SER A 90 6.33 0.13 7.65
N ILE A 91 5.16 -0.29 8.12
CA ILE A 91 5.03 -1.15 9.31
C ILE A 91 5.75 -2.47 9.10
N GLU A 92 5.52 -3.12 7.96
CA GLU A 92 6.18 -4.40 7.67
C GLU A 92 7.68 -4.24 7.50
N GLU A 93 8.12 -3.21 6.78
CA GLU A 93 9.54 -2.94 6.59
C GLU A 93 10.26 -2.75 7.94
N LEU A 94 9.64 -1.99 8.86
CA LEU A 94 10.16 -1.78 10.21
C LEU A 94 10.16 -3.08 11.04
N ASN A 95 9.12 -3.92 10.93
CA ASN A 95 9.03 -5.20 11.63
C ASN A 95 10.09 -6.21 11.17
N TYR A 96 10.40 -6.22 9.87
CA TYR A 96 11.48 -7.03 9.30
C TYR A 96 12.87 -6.41 9.47
N GLY A 97 12.96 -5.20 10.02
CA GLY A 97 14.23 -4.53 10.31
C GLY A 97 14.93 -3.97 9.07
N PHE A 98 14.18 -3.64 8.01
CA PHE A 98 14.77 -2.96 6.86
C PHE A 98 15.20 -1.54 7.22
N GLU A 99 16.43 -1.18 6.86
CA GLU A 99 17.00 0.14 7.10
C GLU A 99 16.62 1.13 6.00
N ASN A 100 16.54 0.66 4.76
CA ASN A 100 16.14 1.45 3.60
C ASN A 100 14.65 1.22 3.32
N LEU A 101 13.83 2.15 3.82
CA LEU A 101 12.38 2.06 3.72
C LEU A 101 11.91 2.59 2.36
N PHE A 102 10.87 1.98 1.80
CA PHE A 102 10.28 2.44 0.54
C PHE A 102 9.80 3.89 0.61
N ALA A 103 9.38 4.36 1.78
CA ALA A 103 9.02 5.75 2.02
C ALA A 103 10.15 6.75 1.69
N PHE A 104 11.42 6.33 1.67
CA PHE A 104 12.55 7.20 1.32
C PHE A 104 12.73 7.39 -0.19
N GLN A 105 12.05 6.59 -1.00
CA GLN A 105 12.19 6.57 -2.47
C GLN A 105 11.34 7.65 -3.16
N GLY A 106 10.25 8.09 -2.52
CA GLY A 106 9.41 9.19 -2.99
C GLY A 106 9.78 10.54 -2.35
N LYS A 107 9.35 11.64 -2.97
CA LYS A 107 9.37 12.98 -2.36
C LYS A 107 7.96 13.51 -2.07
N SER A 108 6.95 12.83 -2.59
CA SER A 108 5.53 13.15 -2.44
C SER A 108 4.70 11.87 -2.57
N LEU A 109 3.44 11.90 -2.10
CA LEU A 109 2.48 10.82 -2.31
C LEU A 109 2.24 10.56 -3.80
N LYS A 110 2.31 11.60 -4.63
CA LYS A 110 2.21 11.45 -6.08
C LYS A 110 3.36 10.61 -6.62
N ASP A 111 4.60 10.87 -6.19
CA ASP A 111 5.75 10.07 -6.62
C ASP A 111 5.61 8.61 -6.18
N ILE A 112 5.19 8.38 -4.92
CA ILE A 112 4.94 7.04 -4.39
C ILE A 112 3.88 6.30 -5.21
N ARG A 113 2.75 6.96 -5.50
CA ARG A 113 1.71 6.44 -6.38
C ARG A 113 2.26 6.10 -7.75
N ASP A 114 3.02 6.99 -8.36
CA ASP A 114 3.54 6.79 -9.72
C ASP A 114 4.53 5.60 -9.77
N ILE A 115 5.32 5.39 -8.71
CA ILE A 115 6.19 4.21 -8.55
C ILE A 115 5.36 2.92 -8.41
N ILE A 116 4.42 2.89 -7.47
CA ILE A 116 3.53 1.73 -7.25
C ILE A 116 2.77 1.39 -8.54
N THR A 117 2.29 2.40 -9.26
CA THR A 117 1.56 2.22 -10.52
C THR A 117 2.44 1.55 -11.58
N LYS A 118 3.71 1.94 -11.71
CA LYS A 118 4.64 1.28 -12.65
C LYS A 118 4.88 -0.18 -12.29
N ILE A 119 5.04 -0.48 -11.01
CA ILE A 119 5.22 -1.85 -10.51
C ILE A 119 3.99 -2.69 -10.83
N LYS A 120 2.79 -2.15 -10.55
CA LYS A 120 1.50 -2.80 -10.85
C LYS A 120 1.35 -3.15 -12.32
N PHE A 121 1.69 -2.22 -13.22
CA PHE A 121 1.62 -2.49 -14.65
C PHE A 121 2.55 -3.63 -15.07
N CYS A 122 3.80 -3.64 -14.59
CA CYS A 122 4.72 -4.75 -14.88
C CYS A 122 4.17 -6.09 -14.35
N MET A 123 3.60 -6.10 -13.14
CA MET A 123 2.97 -7.29 -12.56
C MET A 123 1.77 -7.79 -13.37
N TRP A 124 0.91 -6.90 -13.88
CA TRP A 124 -0.19 -7.31 -14.76
C TRP A 124 0.31 -7.86 -16.09
N GLU A 125 1.34 -7.25 -16.70
CA GLU A 125 1.93 -7.78 -17.93
C GLU A 125 2.51 -9.19 -17.73
N ILE A 126 3.08 -9.47 -16.55
CA ILE A 126 3.52 -10.82 -16.16
C ILE A 126 2.33 -11.77 -15.99
N GLU A 127 1.25 -11.34 -15.35
CA GLU A 127 0.05 -12.16 -15.12
C GLU A 127 -0.61 -12.61 -16.43
N PHE A 128 -0.72 -11.71 -17.40
CA PHE A 128 -1.39 -11.97 -18.66
C PHE A 128 -0.45 -12.55 -19.74
N ASP A 129 0.84 -12.76 -19.43
CA ASP A 129 1.86 -13.24 -20.37
C ASP A 129 1.95 -12.38 -21.65
N GLU A 130 1.72 -11.07 -21.50
CA GLU A 130 1.61 -10.12 -22.62
C GLU A 130 2.97 -9.58 -23.07
N ASP A 131 4.02 -9.73 -22.26
CA ASP A 131 5.38 -9.28 -22.61
C ASP A 131 6.48 -10.09 -21.88
N GLU A 132 7.31 -10.79 -22.67
CA GLU A 132 8.48 -11.55 -22.20
C GLU A 132 9.50 -10.70 -21.42
N LYS A 133 9.49 -9.38 -21.58
CA LYS A 133 10.38 -8.43 -20.88
C LYS A 133 9.76 -7.80 -19.64
N ALA A 134 8.51 -8.13 -19.30
CA ALA A 134 7.84 -7.55 -18.13
C ALA A 134 8.57 -7.87 -16.81
N MET A 135 9.09 -9.09 -16.69
CA MET A 135 9.89 -9.51 -15.54
C MET A 135 11.19 -8.70 -15.42
N ASP A 136 11.92 -8.52 -16.53
CA ASP A 136 13.16 -7.74 -16.53
C ASP A 136 12.91 -6.28 -16.12
N ARG A 137 11.81 -5.68 -16.59
CA ARG A 137 11.40 -4.33 -16.18
C ARG A 137 11.04 -4.28 -14.70
N LEU A 138 10.28 -5.25 -14.20
CA LEU A 138 9.95 -5.33 -12.77
C LEU A 138 11.22 -5.41 -11.93
N MET A 139 12.17 -6.26 -12.31
CA MET A 139 13.43 -6.41 -11.60
C MET A 139 14.31 -5.16 -11.69
N HIS A 140 14.33 -4.47 -12.83
CA HIS A 140 14.97 -3.18 -12.94
C HIS A 140 14.35 -2.16 -11.97
N LEU A 141 13.02 -2.13 -11.82
CA LEU A 141 12.35 -1.28 -10.83
C LEU A 141 12.70 -1.65 -9.39
N VAL A 142 12.75 -2.96 -9.07
CA VAL A 142 13.17 -3.46 -7.75
C VAL A 142 14.57 -2.97 -7.40
N ILE A 143 15.51 -3.06 -8.33
CA ILE A 143 16.89 -2.63 -8.12
C ILE A 143 16.97 -1.10 -8.06
N TYR A 144 16.36 -0.40 -9.02
CA TYR A 144 16.47 1.05 -9.16
C TYR A 144 15.87 1.81 -7.97
N TYR A 145 14.74 1.35 -7.45
CA TYR A 145 14.08 1.94 -6.28
C TYR A 145 14.42 1.21 -4.97
N GLU A 146 15.35 0.26 -5.00
CA GLU A 146 15.77 -0.54 -3.84
C GLU A 146 14.55 -1.13 -3.08
N LEU A 147 13.58 -1.66 -3.83
CA LEU A 147 12.32 -2.11 -3.29
C LEU A 147 12.51 -3.31 -2.37
N THR A 148 11.95 -3.21 -1.17
CA THR A 148 11.87 -4.34 -0.25
C THR A 148 10.83 -5.36 -0.73
N PRO A 149 10.94 -6.64 -0.33
CA PRO A 149 9.92 -7.64 -0.59
C PRO A 149 8.55 -7.26 0.01
N CYS A 150 8.51 -6.44 1.06
CA CYS A 150 7.28 -5.92 1.67
C CYS A 150 6.46 -5.09 0.66
N VAL A 151 7.13 -4.24 -0.13
CA VAL A 151 6.46 -3.44 -1.19
C VAL A 151 5.76 -4.37 -2.19
N ILE A 152 6.48 -5.39 -2.66
CA ILE A 152 5.98 -6.36 -3.64
C ILE A 152 4.77 -7.11 -3.04
N CYS A 153 4.88 -7.65 -1.83
CA CYS A 153 3.80 -8.39 -1.18
C CYS A 153 2.55 -7.53 -0.98
N LYS A 154 2.70 -6.30 -0.46
CA LYS A 154 1.54 -5.40 -0.28
C LYS A 154 0.91 -5.00 -1.61
N ILE A 155 1.68 -4.81 -2.68
CA ILE A 155 1.10 -4.56 -4.00
C ILE A 155 0.27 -5.77 -4.46
N ILE A 156 0.78 -7.00 -4.33
CA ILE A 156 0.05 -8.23 -4.68
C ILE A 156 -1.26 -8.33 -3.90
N GLU A 157 -1.24 -8.02 -2.61
CA GLU A 157 -2.44 -8.07 -1.75
C GLU A 157 -3.51 -7.06 -2.16
N PHE A 158 -3.12 -5.80 -2.34
CA PHE A 158 -4.05 -4.68 -2.56
C PHE A 158 -4.52 -4.55 -4.01
N THR A 159 -4.03 -5.40 -4.90
CA THR A 159 -4.40 -5.36 -6.32
C THR A 159 -5.25 -6.54 -6.73
N SER A 160 -6.04 -6.30 -7.77
CA SER A 160 -6.86 -7.31 -8.44
C SER A 160 -5.99 -8.07 -9.46
N MET A 161 -5.11 -8.92 -8.94
CA MET A 161 -4.29 -9.86 -9.73
C MET A 161 -4.40 -11.27 -9.16
N ASN A 162 -3.98 -12.27 -9.93
CA ASN A 162 -3.81 -13.65 -9.49
C ASN A 162 -2.69 -13.76 -8.44
N LYS A 163 -3.07 -13.57 -7.18
CA LYS A 163 -2.17 -13.56 -6.01
C LYS A 163 -1.32 -14.81 -5.94
N LYS A 164 -1.92 -15.99 -6.16
CA LYS A 164 -1.21 -17.28 -6.12
C LYS A 164 -0.08 -17.31 -7.14
N MET A 165 -0.40 -17.02 -8.41
CA MET A 165 0.59 -16.98 -9.49
C MET A 165 1.69 -15.97 -9.20
N MET A 166 1.33 -14.76 -8.73
CA MET A 166 2.32 -13.71 -8.50
C MET A 166 3.25 -14.04 -7.33
N TYR A 167 2.72 -14.58 -6.22
CA TYR A 167 3.55 -15.06 -5.11
C TYR A 167 4.52 -16.17 -5.55
N GLU A 168 4.03 -17.18 -6.28
CA GLU A 168 4.89 -18.26 -6.80
C GLU A 168 5.96 -17.75 -7.77
N THR A 169 5.62 -16.73 -8.57
CA THR A 169 6.57 -16.10 -9.50
C THR A 169 7.65 -15.33 -8.74
N MET A 170 7.27 -14.47 -7.80
CA MET A 170 8.22 -13.69 -7.00
C MET A 170 9.10 -14.57 -6.12
N LEU A 171 8.58 -15.67 -5.58
CA LEU A 171 9.37 -16.66 -4.84
C LEU A 171 10.49 -17.23 -5.70
N LYS A 172 10.17 -17.76 -6.89
CA LYS A 172 11.19 -18.31 -7.81
C LYS A 172 12.26 -17.28 -8.15
N VAL A 173 11.86 -16.04 -8.39
CA VAL A 173 12.78 -14.94 -8.72
C VAL A 173 13.73 -14.67 -7.56
N PHE A 174 13.23 -14.51 -6.34
CA PHE A 174 14.08 -14.20 -5.18
C PHE A 174 14.92 -15.40 -4.70
N GLU A 175 14.43 -16.63 -4.88
CA GLU A 175 15.21 -17.86 -4.67
C GLU A 175 16.40 -17.90 -5.64
N ASN A 176 16.19 -17.62 -6.92
CA ASN A 176 17.25 -17.59 -7.93
C ASN A 176 18.28 -16.48 -7.70
N LEU A 177 17.86 -15.37 -7.09
CA LEU A 177 18.77 -14.28 -6.70
C LEU A 177 19.56 -14.59 -5.42
N GLY A 178 19.22 -15.65 -4.69
CA GLY A 178 19.92 -16.04 -3.46
C GLY A 178 19.75 -15.06 -2.31
N VAL A 179 18.64 -14.31 -2.28
CA VAL A 179 18.37 -13.31 -1.23
C VAL A 179 17.45 -13.93 -0.17
N ASP A 180 18.05 -14.56 0.84
CA ASP A 180 17.34 -15.35 1.86
C ASP A 180 16.23 -14.57 2.57
N LEU A 181 16.51 -13.32 2.96
CA LEU A 181 15.52 -12.47 3.64
C LEU A 181 14.32 -12.16 2.72
N TYR A 182 14.57 -11.91 1.43
CA TYR A 182 13.50 -11.59 0.49
C TYR A 182 12.62 -12.82 0.25
N THR A 183 13.25 -13.96 0.03
CA THR A 183 12.57 -15.25 -0.10
C THR A 183 11.72 -15.55 1.13
N LYS A 184 12.27 -15.34 2.34
CA LYS A 184 11.55 -15.53 3.61
C LYS A 184 10.30 -14.64 3.69
N VAL A 185 10.42 -13.33 3.45
CA VAL A 185 9.29 -12.39 3.54
C VAL A 185 8.17 -12.77 2.57
N VAL A 186 8.50 -13.08 1.32
CA VAL A 186 7.49 -13.47 0.32
C VAL A 186 6.84 -14.80 0.70
N LYS A 187 7.61 -15.76 1.22
CA LYS A 187 7.09 -17.06 1.66
C LYS A 187 6.11 -16.91 2.82
N GLU A 188 6.46 -16.12 3.84
CA GLU A 188 5.58 -15.86 4.99
C GLU A 188 4.27 -15.18 4.56
N ASN A 189 4.32 -14.18 3.65
CA ASN A 189 3.12 -13.55 3.12
C ASN A 189 2.27 -14.51 2.27
N TYR A 190 2.91 -15.41 1.51
CA TYR A 190 2.18 -16.42 0.73
C TYR A 190 1.49 -17.47 1.62
N GLU A 191 2.13 -17.89 2.71
CA GLU A 191 1.49 -18.77 3.71
C GLU A 191 0.27 -18.10 4.35
N LEU A 192 0.39 -16.83 4.78
CA LEU A 192 -0.74 -16.06 5.31
C LEU A 192 -1.88 -15.96 4.29
N TYR A 193 -1.58 -15.64 3.03
CA TYR A 193 -2.59 -15.62 1.97
C TYR A 193 -3.33 -16.96 1.84
N LYS A 194 -2.61 -18.09 1.94
CA LYS A 194 -3.23 -19.42 1.87
C LYS A 194 -4.12 -19.70 3.08
N GLU A 195 -3.68 -19.35 4.28
CA GLU A 195 -4.47 -19.53 5.51
C GLU A 195 -5.79 -18.76 5.43
N TYR A 196 -5.79 -17.51 4.96
CA TYR A 196 -7.01 -16.71 4.87
C TYR A 196 -8.00 -17.15 3.77
N ASN A 197 -7.55 -17.85 2.73
CA ASN A 197 -8.39 -18.19 1.57
C ASN A 197 -8.73 -19.68 1.46
N TYR A 198 -7.98 -20.55 2.16
CA TYR A 198 -8.15 -22.00 2.09
C TYR A 198 -8.17 -22.70 3.46
N GLY A 199 -8.03 -21.97 4.57
CA GLY A 199 -8.21 -22.46 5.94
C GLY A 199 -9.65 -22.34 6.41
#